data_AF-A0A1I3WTS6-F1
#
_entry.id   AF-A0A1I3WTS6-F1
#
_cell.length_a   1.000
_cell.length_b   1.000
_cell.length_c   1.000
_cell.angle_alpha   90.00
_cell.angle_beta   90.00
_cell.angle_gamma   90.00
#
_symmetry.space_group_name_H-M   'P 1'
#
loop_
_entity.id
_entity.type
_entity.pdbx_description
1 polymer ?
#
loop_
_entity_poly.entity_id
_entity_poly.type
_entity_poly.pdbx_seq_one_letter_code
_entity_poly.pdbx_strand_id
1 'polypeptide(L)'
;MATVVSGGAGALPATASEGDEPGERVLVILNPGAGSERLEKELTGRGRRVRVAGVPAGDLAACVEGITDFLAAPDSPDRAVLLGYGAAGPAAIEVADRHPERVAAVVVVGSPGEEGLPLGDSAPELLCPVLVLSADPEAAVPVLVPFLDELDRQAGEAGAQVKAPARLPALTPAIFNDPGALRQWRELGPVHRINAAGVATSWVLTGHEATTTALADPGLAGNVEITAGFRLQSADPALAHRGELDLITIEGREHARLRRLIERHLTPERVAALRPRIQRETDALLDAIPSGEVVDLLQRFAYPLPVAVLCELFGVPEQDRGYIHEWILERLVSPPPKAHSDIDDYLRALIADRRDRPSDDLLGWVVEAEGDGLSEEAEEDLVSAARFLMVNGHRAPTTVLASGVAALLRREQWKRLADDPTLIVTAVEELLRIVTPFPVGIPRHVAAPIEVEGTPIPEGDLLTASLVAANRDPSFFTDPDLLDIGRTDNPHLAFGHGHHHCLGAELARAQLRIAIGTLARRFPDMELARDSRSLHYRQSSVRYLLGLPIVLEPDRSVPDARRPPDGA
;
A
#
# COMPACT_ATOMS: atom_id res chain seq x y z
N MET A 1 -16.55 -9.48 4.39
CA MET A 1 -17.13 -9.89 3.09
C MET A 1 -17.82 -11.24 3.28
N ALA A 2 -19.02 -11.45 2.73
CA ALA A 2 -19.82 -12.68 2.87
C ALA A 2 -20.11 -13.38 1.54
N THR A 3 -20.51 -14.65 1.61
CA THR A 3 -20.67 -15.60 0.49
C THR A 3 -21.95 -16.42 0.68
N VAL A 4 -22.76 -16.69 -0.40
CA VAL A 4 -24.26 -16.80 -0.64
C VAL A 4 -24.93 -18.19 -0.94
N VAL A 5 -26.03 -18.66 -0.23
CA VAL A 5 -27.11 -19.69 -0.58
C VAL A 5 -28.37 -19.70 0.38
N SER A 6 -29.63 -19.92 -0.11
CA SER A 6 -31.02 -19.56 0.39
C SER A 6 -32.00 -20.58 1.08
N GLY A 7 -32.95 -20.12 1.96
CA GLY A 7 -34.42 -20.45 1.95
C GLY A 7 -35.30 -20.61 3.27
N GLY A 8 -36.42 -19.85 3.44
CA GLY A 8 -37.76 -20.25 4.01
C GLY A 8 -38.21 -19.94 5.49
N ALA A 9 -39.42 -19.34 5.74
CA ALA A 9 -39.83 -18.54 6.93
C ALA A 9 -41.04 -19.01 7.85
N GLY A 10 -41.21 -18.38 9.05
CA GLY A 10 -42.47 -18.27 9.88
C GLY A 10 -42.30 -17.85 11.39
N ALA A 11 -43.14 -16.96 11.98
CA ALA A 11 -42.92 -16.20 13.25
C ALA A 11 -44.00 -16.33 14.40
N LEU A 12 -43.67 -16.01 15.69
CA LEU A 12 -44.52 -15.62 16.88
C LEU A 12 -43.67 -15.04 18.10
N PRO A 13 -44.23 -14.37 19.16
CA PRO A 13 -43.59 -13.30 19.99
C PRO A 13 -43.14 -13.64 21.46
N ALA A 14 -42.39 -12.73 22.12
CA ALA A 14 -41.77 -12.91 23.46
C ALA A 14 -42.36 -12.10 24.65
N THR A 15 -42.14 -12.60 25.88
CA THR A 15 -42.35 -11.93 27.18
C THR A 15 -41.06 -11.94 28.02
N ALA A 16 -40.85 -10.96 28.92
CA ALA A 16 -39.66 -10.80 29.78
C ALA A 16 -39.96 -11.00 31.28
N SER A 17 -38.95 -11.41 32.06
CA SER A 17 -38.97 -11.49 33.54
C SER A 17 -37.99 -10.49 34.17
N GLU A 18 -38.41 -9.85 35.27
CA GLU A 18 -37.74 -8.75 35.97
C GLU A 18 -36.40 -9.10 36.66
N GLY A 19 -35.40 -8.20 36.55
CA GLY A 19 -34.25 -8.10 37.46
C GLY A 19 -32.88 -7.91 36.77
N ASP A 20 -32.60 -6.77 36.13
CA ASP A 20 -31.29 -6.49 35.48
C ASP A 20 -30.27 -5.87 36.47
N GLU A 21 -29.18 -6.60 36.75
CA GLU A 21 -27.95 -6.01 37.29
C GLU A 21 -27.09 -5.45 36.14
N PRO A 22 -26.35 -4.34 36.35
CA PRO A 22 -25.49 -3.75 35.32
C PRO A 22 -24.26 -4.63 35.10
N GLY A 23 -24.32 -5.49 34.08
CA GLY A 23 -23.18 -6.33 33.69
C GLY A 23 -23.52 -7.49 32.74
N GLU A 24 -24.77 -7.95 32.68
CA GLU A 24 -25.17 -9.04 31.78
C GLU A 24 -25.87 -8.47 30.54
N ARG A 25 -25.15 -8.39 29.41
CA ARG A 25 -25.71 -7.89 28.14
C ARG A 25 -26.86 -8.80 27.69
N VAL A 26 -27.98 -8.20 27.31
CA VAL A 26 -29.14 -8.94 26.78
C VAL A 26 -28.95 -9.17 25.28
N LEU A 27 -28.99 -10.44 24.87
CA LEU A 27 -29.02 -10.81 23.45
C LEU A 27 -30.44 -10.69 22.92
N VAL A 28 -30.64 -9.92 21.87
CA VAL A 28 -31.95 -9.67 21.26
C VAL A 28 -31.98 -10.32 19.88
N ILE A 29 -32.80 -11.35 19.73
CA ILE A 29 -32.98 -12.08 18.49
C ILE A 29 -34.10 -11.44 17.67
N LEU A 30 -33.78 -10.93 16.47
CA LEU A 30 -34.68 -10.19 15.60
C LEU A 30 -35.14 -11.06 14.42
N ASN A 31 -36.45 -11.22 14.26
CA ASN A 31 -37.08 -12.05 13.21
C ASN A 31 -36.61 -13.51 13.21
N PRO A 32 -36.85 -14.27 14.29
CA PRO A 32 -36.40 -15.66 14.41
C PRO A 32 -36.80 -16.52 13.18
N GLY A 33 -35.80 -17.13 12.53
CA GLY A 33 -36.01 -18.14 11.49
C GLY A 33 -36.12 -19.57 12.06
N ALA A 34 -36.34 -20.57 11.20
CA ALA A 34 -36.30 -21.98 11.60
C ALA A 34 -34.93 -22.31 12.21
N GLY A 35 -34.89 -22.80 13.45
CA GLY A 35 -33.66 -23.12 14.20
C GLY A 35 -33.32 -22.18 15.36
N SER A 36 -34.01 -21.04 15.52
CA SER A 36 -33.75 -20.09 16.61
C SER A 36 -34.04 -20.65 18.02
N GLU A 37 -34.99 -21.57 18.16
CA GLU A 37 -35.39 -22.16 19.45
C GLU A 37 -34.25 -22.92 20.14
N ARG A 38 -33.41 -23.61 19.35
CA ARG A 38 -32.25 -24.33 19.88
C ARG A 38 -31.14 -23.39 20.30
N LEU A 39 -30.91 -22.33 19.52
CA LEU A 39 -29.94 -21.28 19.85
C LEU A 39 -30.35 -20.55 21.14
N GLU A 40 -31.62 -20.17 21.25
CA GLU A 40 -32.19 -19.58 22.47
C GLU A 40 -31.99 -20.51 23.67
N LYS A 41 -32.31 -21.80 23.51
CA LYS A 41 -32.16 -22.81 24.56
C LYS A 41 -30.70 -23.02 24.97
N GLU A 42 -29.76 -22.99 24.02
CA GLU A 42 -28.33 -23.18 24.30
C GLU A 42 -27.73 -21.97 25.00
N LEU A 43 -28.07 -20.76 24.57
CA LEU A 43 -27.58 -19.53 25.19
C LEU A 43 -28.19 -19.31 26.57
N THR A 44 -29.48 -19.57 26.74
CA THR A 44 -30.15 -19.56 28.05
C THR A 44 -29.57 -20.64 28.96
N GLY A 45 -29.25 -21.82 28.42
CA GLY A 45 -28.57 -22.91 29.14
C GLY A 45 -27.14 -22.54 29.61
N ARG A 46 -26.53 -21.53 29.01
CA ARG A 46 -25.25 -20.93 29.41
C ARG A 46 -25.41 -19.71 30.32
N GLY A 47 -26.62 -19.44 30.81
CA GLY A 47 -26.93 -18.34 31.72
C GLY A 47 -27.11 -16.97 31.03
N ARG A 48 -27.15 -16.91 29.70
CA ARG A 48 -27.35 -15.64 28.98
C ARG A 48 -28.83 -15.26 28.94
N ARG A 49 -29.12 -13.97 29.11
CA ARG A 49 -30.47 -13.42 28.91
C ARG A 49 -30.72 -13.24 27.42
N VAL A 50 -31.72 -13.95 26.90
CA VAL A 50 -32.13 -13.87 25.50
C VAL A 50 -33.55 -13.31 25.44
N ARG A 51 -33.77 -12.29 24.61
CA ARG A 51 -35.11 -11.78 24.26
C ARG A 51 -35.31 -11.96 22.76
N VAL A 52 -36.53 -12.34 22.36
CA VAL A 52 -36.88 -12.51 20.94
C VAL A 52 -37.85 -11.41 20.54
N ALA A 53 -37.49 -10.61 19.53
CA ALA A 53 -38.36 -9.56 19.00
C ALA A 53 -38.73 -9.86 17.56
N GLY A 54 -40.05 -9.93 17.29
CA GLY A 54 -40.56 -9.96 15.93
C GLY A 54 -40.65 -8.53 15.40
N VAL A 55 -39.91 -8.22 14.34
CA VAL A 55 -39.95 -6.91 13.68
C VAL A 55 -40.73 -7.03 12.35
N PRO A 56 -41.40 -5.97 11.88
CA PRO A 56 -42.27 -6.04 10.70
C PRO A 56 -41.55 -6.64 9.48
N ALA A 57 -42.21 -7.52 8.72
CA ALA A 57 -41.63 -8.13 7.53
C ALA A 57 -41.93 -7.28 6.27
N GLY A 58 -40.92 -7.11 5.40
CA GLY A 58 -41.11 -6.65 4.01
C GLY A 58 -40.64 -5.23 3.67
N ASP A 59 -40.14 -4.44 4.62
CA ASP A 59 -39.51 -3.14 4.34
C ASP A 59 -38.44 -2.81 5.40
N LEU A 60 -37.24 -2.41 4.97
CA LEU A 60 -36.09 -2.04 5.81
C LEU A 60 -36.45 -0.93 6.79
N ALA A 61 -37.19 0.10 6.33
CA ALA A 61 -37.57 1.23 7.18
C ALA A 61 -38.47 0.80 8.35
N ALA A 62 -39.44 -0.09 8.08
CA ALA A 62 -40.33 -0.62 9.11
C ALA A 62 -39.59 -1.54 10.09
N CYS A 63 -38.59 -2.32 9.64
CA CYS A 63 -37.71 -3.08 10.52
C CYS A 63 -36.89 -2.15 11.43
N VAL A 64 -36.30 -1.09 10.88
CA VAL A 64 -35.47 -0.13 11.62
C VAL A 64 -36.29 0.58 12.69
N GLU A 65 -37.50 1.04 12.36
CA GLU A 65 -38.43 1.63 13.34
C GLU A 65 -38.79 0.63 14.44
N GLY A 66 -39.14 -0.61 14.09
CA GLY A 66 -39.49 -1.64 15.06
C GLY A 66 -38.36 -1.99 16.05
N ILE A 67 -37.11 -2.06 15.58
CA ILE A 67 -35.94 -2.28 16.46
C ILE A 67 -35.67 -1.03 17.31
N THR A 68 -35.81 0.16 16.75
CA THR A 68 -35.59 1.43 17.47
C THR A 68 -36.60 1.60 18.60
N ASP A 69 -37.88 1.32 18.35
CA ASP A 69 -38.94 1.36 19.36
C ASP A 69 -38.70 0.33 20.47
N PHE A 70 -38.21 -0.87 20.12
CA PHE A 70 -37.82 -1.88 21.11
C PHE A 70 -36.67 -1.39 22.01
N LEU A 71 -35.66 -0.72 21.45
CA LEU A 71 -34.56 -0.15 22.24
C LEU A 71 -35.00 1.06 23.09
N ALA A 72 -36.02 1.79 22.64
CA ALA A 72 -36.57 2.93 23.37
C ALA A 72 -37.57 2.55 24.49
N ALA A 73 -38.05 1.30 24.52
CA ALA A 73 -39.02 0.85 25.51
C ALA A 73 -38.46 0.94 26.95
N PRO A 74 -39.28 1.31 27.97
CA PRO A 74 -38.82 1.47 29.35
C PRO A 74 -38.23 0.20 29.98
N ASP A 75 -38.61 -0.97 29.47
CA ASP A 75 -38.15 -2.29 29.89
C ASP A 75 -37.00 -2.82 29.02
N SER A 76 -36.43 -1.97 28.17
CA SER A 76 -35.34 -2.33 27.26
C SER A 76 -33.98 -2.31 27.98
N PRO A 77 -33.05 -3.24 27.65
CA PRO A 77 -31.72 -3.24 28.25
C PRO A 77 -30.94 -1.95 27.95
N ASP A 78 -30.03 -1.57 28.85
CA ASP A 78 -29.13 -0.43 28.67
C ASP A 78 -28.29 -0.58 27.39
N ARG A 79 -27.75 -1.79 27.15
CA ARG A 79 -27.10 -2.18 25.90
C ARG A 79 -27.48 -3.59 25.45
N ALA A 80 -27.83 -3.74 24.18
CA ALA A 80 -28.24 -4.99 23.57
C ALA A 80 -27.23 -5.52 22.55
N VAL A 81 -27.08 -6.84 22.43
CA VAL A 81 -26.50 -7.46 21.24
C VAL A 81 -27.63 -7.81 20.29
N LEU A 82 -27.65 -7.23 19.09
CA LEU A 82 -28.73 -7.45 18.12
C LEU A 82 -28.37 -8.61 17.20
N LEU A 83 -29.10 -9.71 17.27
CA LEU A 83 -28.94 -10.86 16.39
C LEU A 83 -30.07 -10.85 15.34
N GLY A 84 -29.79 -10.38 14.13
CA GLY A 84 -30.76 -10.27 13.05
C GLY A 84 -30.70 -11.41 12.04
N TYR A 85 -31.88 -11.93 11.68
CA TYR A 85 -32.04 -12.84 10.54
C TYR A 85 -32.68 -12.14 9.35
N GLY A 86 -32.29 -12.51 8.13
CA GLY A 86 -32.86 -11.98 6.89
C GLY A 86 -32.84 -10.46 6.82
N ALA A 87 -33.98 -9.86 6.43
CA ALA A 87 -34.14 -8.41 6.33
C ALA A 87 -33.95 -7.66 7.67
N ALA A 88 -33.98 -8.34 8.82
CA ALA A 88 -33.67 -7.73 10.11
C ALA A 88 -32.15 -7.56 10.35
N GLY A 89 -31.30 -8.25 9.60
CA GLY A 89 -29.84 -8.10 9.67
C GLY A 89 -29.38 -6.69 9.25
N PRO A 90 -29.72 -6.23 8.04
CA PRO A 90 -29.43 -4.86 7.60
C PRO A 90 -30.09 -3.80 8.49
N ALA A 91 -31.31 -4.04 8.99
CA ALA A 91 -31.97 -3.14 9.91
C ALA A 91 -31.24 -3.03 11.26
N ALA A 92 -30.71 -4.14 11.78
CA ALA A 92 -29.91 -4.14 13.01
C ALA A 92 -28.59 -3.36 12.84
N ILE A 93 -27.96 -3.46 11.67
CA ILE A 93 -26.78 -2.67 11.31
C ILE A 93 -27.15 -1.17 11.32
N GLU A 94 -28.23 -0.80 10.63
CA GLU A 94 -28.67 0.60 10.57
C GLU A 94 -29.07 1.17 11.94
N VAL A 95 -29.71 0.38 12.80
CA VAL A 95 -30.02 0.81 14.17
C VAL A 95 -28.76 0.92 15.03
N ALA A 96 -27.79 0.03 14.86
CA ALA A 96 -26.52 0.14 15.56
C ALA A 96 -25.72 1.40 15.14
N ASP A 97 -25.91 1.87 13.91
CA ASP A 97 -25.33 3.12 13.42
C ASP A 97 -26.01 4.33 14.07
N ARG A 98 -27.35 4.31 14.15
CA ARG A 98 -28.16 5.39 14.70
C ARG A 98 -28.10 5.49 16.24
N HIS A 99 -27.95 4.34 16.91
CA HIS A 99 -28.02 4.20 18.37
C HIS A 99 -26.83 3.40 18.93
N PRO A 100 -25.58 3.84 18.68
CA PRO A 100 -24.37 3.14 19.10
C PRO A 100 -24.24 3.00 20.62
N GLU A 101 -24.86 3.90 21.38
CA GLU A 101 -24.93 3.87 22.84
C GLU A 101 -25.79 2.71 23.36
N ARG A 102 -26.79 2.26 22.58
CA ARG A 102 -27.72 1.19 22.95
C ARG A 102 -27.34 -0.17 22.40
N VAL A 103 -26.41 -0.24 21.43
CA VAL A 103 -26.02 -1.50 20.79
C VAL A 103 -24.58 -1.89 21.16
N ALA A 104 -24.41 -3.07 21.74
CA ALA A 104 -23.14 -3.63 22.17
C ALA A 104 -22.41 -4.39 21.06
N ALA A 105 -23.16 -5.06 20.19
CA ALA A 105 -22.68 -5.74 18.98
C ALA A 105 -23.88 -6.09 18.08
N VAL A 106 -23.61 -6.35 16.80
CA VAL A 106 -24.59 -6.88 15.86
C VAL A 106 -24.13 -8.26 15.38
N VAL A 107 -25.03 -9.22 15.33
CA VAL A 107 -24.82 -10.53 14.74
C VAL A 107 -25.83 -10.67 13.62
N VAL A 108 -25.39 -10.93 12.40
CA VAL A 108 -26.30 -11.23 11.29
C VAL A 108 -26.13 -12.69 10.91
N VAL A 109 -27.21 -13.46 10.99
CA VAL A 109 -27.22 -14.88 10.63
C VAL A 109 -28.13 -15.04 9.43
N GLY A 110 -27.61 -15.53 8.30
CA GLY A 110 -28.40 -15.56 7.09
C GLY A 110 -27.83 -16.40 5.97
N SER A 111 -28.77 -16.95 5.20
CA SER A 111 -28.54 -17.49 3.88
C SER A 111 -27.98 -16.38 3.01
N PRO A 112 -26.75 -16.50 2.59
CA PRO A 112 -26.13 -15.35 1.97
C PRO A 112 -26.81 -15.20 0.58
N GLY A 113 -27.06 -13.99 0.07
CA GLY A 113 -27.80 -13.76 -1.18
C GLY A 113 -29.13 -13.05 -1.01
N GLU A 114 -29.56 -12.83 0.23
CA GLU A 114 -30.61 -11.86 0.52
C GLU A 114 -30.07 -10.45 0.25
N GLU A 115 -30.71 -9.74 -0.68
CA GLU A 115 -30.39 -8.35 -1.03
C GLU A 115 -30.41 -7.47 0.22
N GLY A 116 -29.37 -6.66 0.41
CA GLY A 116 -29.33 -5.62 1.44
C GLY A 116 -28.27 -5.77 2.54
N LEU A 117 -27.50 -6.86 2.59
CA LEU A 117 -26.32 -6.92 3.47
C LEU A 117 -25.21 -6.01 2.93
N PRO A 118 -24.82 -4.93 3.63
CA PRO A 118 -23.80 -4.03 3.12
C PRO A 118 -22.44 -4.64 3.42
N LEU A 119 -21.93 -5.45 2.49
CA LEU A 119 -20.60 -6.04 2.56
C LEU A 119 -19.78 -5.45 1.42
N GLY A 120 -19.29 -4.23 1.63
CA GLY A 120 -18.52 -3.47 0.65
C GLY A 120 -18.42 -2.00 1.04
N ASP A 121 -17.91 -1.18 0.12
CA ASP A 121 -17.56 0.24 0.29
C ASP A 121 -18.73 1.18 0.69
N SER A 122 -19.95 0.66 0.82
CA SER A 122 -21.17 1.40 1.18
C SER A 122 -21.78 0.97 2.52
N ALA A 123 -21.05 0.22 3.36
CA ALA A 123 -21.51 -0.16 4.69
C ALA A 123 -21.39 0.99 5.70
N PRO A 124 -22.39 1.23 6.58
CA PRO A 124 -22.26 2.19 7.67
C PRO A 124 -21.08 1.81 8.56
N GLU A 125 -20.25 2.78 8.92
CA GLU A 125 -19.19 2.55 9.89
C GLU A 125 -19.82 2.44 11.29
N LEU A 126 -19.96 1.21 11.80
CA LEU A 126 -20.59 0.96 13.11
C LEU A 126 -19.60 1.13 14.28
N LEU A 127 -20.10 1.58 15.44
CA LEU A 127 -19.32 1.74 16.68
C LEU A 127 -19.27 0.45 17.53
N CYS A 128 -19.95 -0.61 17.08
CA CYS A 128 -19.98 -1.90 17.76
C CYS A 128 -19.49 -3.03 16.83
N PRO A 129 -18.99 -4.15 17.38
CA PRO A 129 -18.56 -5.30 16.58
C PRO A 129 -19.72 -5.90 15.79
N VAL A 130 -19.45 -6.33 14.55
CA VAL A 130 -20.42 -7.02 13.69
C VAL A 130 -19.92 -8.40 13.30
N LEU A 131 -20.70 -9.44 13.61
CA LEU A 131 -20.44 -10.82 13.20
C LEU A 131 -21.45 -11.23 12.14
N VAL A 132 -21.01 -11.58 10.94
CA VAL A 132 -21.89 -12.10 9.88
C VAL A 132 -21.64 -13.59 9.69
N LEU A 133 -22.67 -14.41 9.90
CA LEU A 133 -22.63 -15.86 9.83
C LEU A 133 -23.43 -16.34 8.61
N SER A 134 -22.68 -16.81 7.60
CA SER A 134 -23.18 -17.46 6.38
C SER A 134 -23.57 -18.92 6.64
N ALA A 135 -24.46 -19.17 7.60
CA ALA A 135 -24.80 -20.51 8.06
C ALA A 135 -26.27 -20.62 8.48
N ASP A 136 -26.80 -21.85 8.48
CA ASP A 136 -28.01 -22.21 9.22
C ASP A 136 -27.80 -21.85 10.72
N PRO A 137 -28.80 -21.29 11.42
CA PRO A 137 -28.75 -21.02 12.86
C PRO A 137 -28.12 -22.13 13.72
N GLU A 138 -28.28 -23.40 13.36
CA GLU A 138 -27.66 -24.52 14.10
C GLU A 138 -26.13 -24.57 13.98
N ALA A 139 -25.57 -24.25 12.81
CA ALA A 139 -24.13 -24.25 12.56
C ALA A 139 -23.45 -22.95 13.05
N ALA A 140 -24.23 -21.92 13.39
CA ALA A 140 -23.75 -20.64 13.90
C ALA A 140 -23.30 -20.70 15.39
N VAL A 141 -23.87 -21.62 16.17
CA VAL A 141 -23.65 -21.72 17.62
C VAL A 141 -22.16 -21.81 18.03
N PRO A 142 -21.33 -22.70 17.43
CA PRO A 142 -19.94 -22.86 17.87
C PRO A 142 -19.06 -21.63 17.62
N VAL A 143 -19.50 -20.71 16.75
CA VAL A 143 -18.80 -19.45 16.43
C VAL A 143 -19.37 -18.29 17.25
N LEU A 144 -20.69 -18.26 17.43
CA LEU A 144 -21.39 -17.22 18.17
C LEU A 144 -21.03 -17.23 19.66
N VAL A 145 -20.94 -18.41 20.28
CA VAL A 145 -20.65 -18.52 21.71
C VAL A 145 -19.27 -17.94 22.07
N PRO A 146 -18.15 -18.33 21.42
CA PRO A 146 -16.85 -17.73 21.69
C PRO A 146 -16.80 -16.22 21.45
N PHE A 147 -17.51 -15.72 20.44
CA PHE A 147 -17.62 -14.29 20.17
C PHE A 147 -18.28 -13.53 21.33
N LEU A 148 -19.38 -14.07 21.87
CA LEU A 148 -20.06 -13.46 23.02
C LEU A 148 -19.21 -13.55 24.30
N ASP A 149 -18.50 -14.65 24.53
CA ASP A 149 -17.64 -14.83 25.70
C ASP A 149 -16.46 -13.83 25.67
N GLU A 150 -15.85 -13.62 24.51
CA GLU A 150 -14.80 -12.62 24.30
C GLU A 150 -15.33 -11.18 24.49
N LEU A 151 -16.54 -10.92 24.01
CA LEU A 151 -17.20 -9.63 24.13
C LEU A 151 -17.46 -9.25 25.61
N ASP A 152 -17.80 -10.24 26.45
CA ASP A 152 -17.99 -10.04 27.89
C ASP A 152 -16.65 -9.90 28.63
N ARG A 153 -15.63 -10.65 28.23
CA ARG A 153 -14.26 -10.53 28.78
C ARG A 153 -13.72 -9.11 28.61
N GLN A 154 -13.89 -8.53 27.42
CA GLN A 154 -13.48 -7.14 27.14
C GLN A 154 -14.26 -6.11 27.96
N ALA A 155 -15.49 -6.43 28.38
CA ALA A 155 -16.29 -5.56 29.24
C ALA A 155 -15.80 -5.56 30.69
N GLY A 156 -15.44 -6.74 31.21
CA GLY A 156 -14.99 -6.92 32.60
C GLY A 156 -13.63 -6.30 32.91
N GLU A 157 -12.78 -6.11 31.90
CA GLU A 157 -11.45 -5.48 32.05
C GLU A 157 -11.53 -3.93 32.05
N ALA A 158 -12.68 -3.34 31.73
CA ALA A 158 -12.85 -1.92 31.40
C ALA A 158 -13.25 -1.00 32.58
N GLY A 159 -12.47 -1.04 33.68
CA GLY A 159 -12.43 0.07 34.64
C GLY A 159 -11.69 1.33 34.14
N ALA A 160 -11.05 1.24 32.96
CA ALA A 160 -10.43 2.35 32.26
C ALA A 160 -11.36 2.84 31.15
N GLN A 161 -11.59 4.15 31.09
CA GLN A 161 -12.28 4.83 30.01
C GLN A 161 -11.72 4.37 28.65
N VAL A 162 -12.46 3.50 27.95
CA VAL A 162 -12.12 3.10 26.58
C VAL A 162 -12.34 4.34 25.72
N LYS A 163 -11.25 5.04 25.37
CA LYS A 163 -11.27 5.84 24.15
C LYS A 163 -11.55 4.86 23.01
N ALA A 164 -12.65 5.06 22.30
CA ALA A 164 -12.96 4.30 21.10
C ALA A 164 -11.69 4.24 20.23
N PRO A 165 -11.29 3.06 19.71
CA PRO A 165 -10.17 2.99 18.79
C PRO A 165 -10.48 3.97 17.66
N ALA A 166 -9.58 4.92 17.43
CA ALA A 166 -9.77 5.85 16.34
C ALA A 166 -9.92 5.03 15.05
N ARG A 167 -11.01 5.31 14.31
CA ARG A 167 -11.31 4.60 13.07
C ARG A 167 -10.21 4.92 12.06
N LEU A 168 -9.33 3.96 11.88
CA LEU A 168 -8.42 3.93 10.76
C LEU A 168 -9.21 3.38 9.57
N PRO A 169 -9.37 4.12 8.46
CA PRO A 169 -10.13 3.63 7.32
C PRO A 169 -9.49 2.34 6.79
N ALA A 170 -10.29 1.48 6.15
CA ALA A 170 -9.80 0.23 5.58
C ALA A 170 -8.57 0.49 4.71
N LEU A 171 -7.52 -0.32 4.87
CA LEU A 171 -6.28 -0.14 4.13
C LEU A 171 -6.46 -0.48 2.66
N THR A 172 -6.91 0.51 1.92
CA THR A 172 -6.80 0.52 0.48
C THR A 172 -5.41 1.06 0.13
N PRO A 173 -4.82 0.62 -0.98
CA PRO A 173 -3.63 1.25 -1.50
C PRO A 173 -3.75 2.77 -1.71
N ALA A 174 -4.98 3.28 -1.92
CA ALA A 174 -5.29 4.70 -2.00
C ALA A 174 -5.12 5.43 -0.66
N ILE A 175 -5.45 4.80 0.48
CA ILE A 175 -5.33 5.44 1.80
C ILE A 175 -3.90 5.82 2.14
N PHE A 176 -2.94 5.00 1.73
CA PHE A 176 -1.52 5.25 1.96
C PHE A 176 -0.98 6.39 1.09
N ASN A 177 -1.78 6.90 0.16
CA ASN A 177 -1.46 8.08 -0.63
C ASN A 177 -2.24 9.33 -0.18
N ASP A 178 -3.15 9.19 0.78
CA ASP A 178 -3.93 10.30 1.33
C ASP A 178 -3.15 10.98 2.47
N PRO A 179 -2.70 12.24 2.31
CA PRO A 179 -1.94 12.93 3.34
C PRO A 179 -2.72 13.18 4.64
N GLY A 180 -4.04 13.34 4.56
CA GLY A 180 -4.94 13.51 5.69
C GLY A 180 -5.07 12.23 6.50
N ALA A 181 -5.32 11.10 5.82
CA ALA A 181 -5.36 9.80 6.48
C ALA A 181 -4.01 9.48 7.14
N LEU A 182 -2.90 9.63 6.41
CA LEU A 182 -1.57 9.38 6.98
C LEU A 182 -1.26 10.25 8.21
N ARG A 183 -1.75 11.50 8.25
CA ARG A 183 -1.61 12.37 9.44
C ARG A 183 -2.36 11.80 10.64
N GLN A 184 -3.62 11.41 10.43
CA GLN A 184 -4.45 10.80 11.49
C GLN A 184 -3.79 9.52 12.03
N TRP A 185 -3.28 8.64 11.16
CA TRP A 185 -2.58 7.44 11.60
C TRP A 185 -1.35 7.76 12.45
N ARG A 186 -0.54 8.76 12.07
CA ARG A 186 0.64 9.18 12.86
C ARG A 186 0.24 9.76 14.23
N GLU A 187 -0.84 10.52 14.31
CA GLU A 187 -1.35 11.09 15.57
C GLU A 187 -1.81 10.02 16.56
N LEU A 188 -2.16 8.83 16.07
CA LEU A 188 -2.66 7.71 16.88
C LEU A 188 -1.54 6.82 17.43
N GLY A 189 -0.32 7.01 16.95
CA GLY A 189 0.86 6.29 17.41
C GLY A 189 1.66 5.66 16.26
N PRO A 190 2.79 5.01 16.58
CA PRO A 190 3.72 4.49 15.59
C PRO A 190 3.40 3.07 15.10
N VAL A 191 2.62 2.29 15.87
CA VAL A 191 2.30 0.88 15.61
C VAL A 191 0.78 0.66 15.64
N HIS A 192 0.21 0.15 14.56
CA HIS A 192 -1.23 -0.03 14.41
C HIS A 192 -1.59 -1.47 14.11
N ARG A 193 -2.48 -2.06 14.90
CA ARG A 193 -3.10 -3.34 14.59
C ARG A 193 -4.28 -3.12 13.65
N ILE A 194 -4.34 -3.88 12.56
CA ILE A 194 -5.37 -3.78 11.54
C ILE A 194 -6.00 -5.16 11.29
N ASN A 195 -7.31 -5.19 11.08
CA ASN A 195 -8.02 -6.41 10.71
C ASN A 195 -8.07 -6.50 9.18
N ALA A 196 -7.19 -7.32 8.58
CA ALA A 196 -7.30 -7.67 7.17
C ALA A 196 -8.37 -8.76 7.00
N ALA A 197 -9.27 -8.60 6.04
CA ALA A 197 -10.39 -9.52 5.83
C ALA A 197 -9.89 -10.95 5.49
N GLY A 198 -9.84 -11.83 6.49
CA GLY A 198 -9.82 -13.29 6.31
C GLY A 198 -8.48 -13.98 6.05
N VAL A 199 -7.32 -13.35 6.24
CA VAL A 199 -6.02 -13.99 5.88
C VAL A 199 -4.95 -14.02 6.98
N ALA A 200 -4.91 -13.02 7.88
CA ALA A 200 -4.11 -12.99 9.12
C ALA A 200 -4.35 -11.64 9.83
N THR A 201 -4.12 -11.54 11.15
CA THR A 201 -4.01 -10.22 11.79
C THR A 201 -2.82 -9.51 11.17
N SER A 202 -3.00 -8.23 10.82
CA SER A 202 -1.94 -7.45 10.18
C SER A 202 -1.58 -6.23 11.04
N TRP A 203 -0.38 -5.71 10.83
CA TRP A 203 0.18 -4.58 11.56
C TRP A 203 0.75 -3.56 10.58
N VAL A 204 0.56 -2.27 10.87
CA VAL A 204 1.14 -1.17 10.10
C VAL A 204 2.02 -0.32 11.00
N LEU A 205 3.26 -0.14 10.58
CA LEU A 205 4.17 0.83 11.17
C LEU A 205 4.06 2.17 10.46
N THR A 206 4.00 3.24 11.23
CA THR A 206 3.95 4.61 10.72
C THR A 206 5.01 5.52 11.34
N GLY A 207 5.59 5.11 12.47
CA GLY A 207 6.72 5.79 13.10
C GLY A 207 8.06 5.44 12.42
N HIS A 208 8.99 6.39 12.43
CA HIS A 208 10.31 6.22 11.81
C HIS A 208 11.18 5.20 12.56
N GLU A 209 11.28 5.31 13.88
CA GLU A 209 12.07 4.40 14.71
C GLU A 209 11.48 2.98 14.71
N ALA A 210 10.17 2.84 14.91
CA ALA A 210 9.43 1.59 14.74
C ALA A 210 9.73 0.92 13.39
N THR A 211 9.63 1.68 12.29
CA THR A 211 9.88 1.15 10.94
C THR A 211 11.33 0.72 10.77
N THR A 212 12.29 1.54 11.22
CA THR A 212 13.72 1.24 11.10
C THR A 212 14.08 -0.03 11.86
N THR A 213 13.60 -0.15 13.10
CA THR A 213 13.82 -1.32 13.96
C THR A 213 13.24 -2.58 13.34
N ALA A 214 11.97 -2.54 12.94
CA ALA A 214 11.29 -3.69 12.37
C ALA A 214 11.93 -4.16 11.06
N LEU A 215 12.29 -3.25 10.14
CA LEU A 215 12.92 -3.62 8.87
C LEU A 215 14.32 -4.26 9.03
N ALA A 216 14.97 -4.09 10.18
CA ALA A 216 16.23 -4.75 10.51
C ALA A 216 16.03 -6.09 11.25
N ASP A 217 14.82 -6.39 11.71
CA ASP A 217 14.54 -7.53 12.59
C ASP A 217 14.56 -8.86 11.82
N PRO A 218 15.38 -9.85 12.24
CA PRO A 218 15.47 -11.15 11.56
C PRO A 218 14.24 -12.04 11.77
N GLY A 219 13.34 -11.71 12.70
CA GLY A 219 12.05 -12.37 12.92
C GLY A 219 11.03 -12.04 11.84
N LEU A 220 11.28 -11.03 10.99
CA LEU A 220 10.47 -10.76 9.81
C LEU A 220 10.98 -11.56 8.60
N ALA A 221 10.06 -12.28 7.96
CA ALA A 221 10.37 -13.08 6.78
C ALA A 221 9.47 -12.75 5.59
N GLY A 222 10.04 -12.75 4.39
CA GLY A 222 9.31 -12.83 3.13
C GLY A 222 8.65 -14.20 2.96
N ASN A 223 7.46 -14.21 2.37
CA ASN A 223 6.77 -15.44 1.94
C ASN A 223 6.14 -15.17 0.58
N VAL A 224 6.48 -15.95 -0.45
CA VAL A 224 6.01 -15.73 -1.83
C VAL A 224 4.48 -15.73 -1.94
N GLU A 225 3.77 -16.65 -1.28
CA GLU A 225 2.31 -16.78 -1.36
C GLU A 225 1.59 -15.59 -0.72
N ILE A 226 2.09 -15.14 0.43
CA ILE A 226 1.56 -14.00 1.20
C ILE A 226 1.95 -12.67 0.53
N THR A 227 3.20 -12.57 0.09
CA THR A 227 3.75 -11.36 -0.54
C THR A 227 3.16 -11.15 -1.93
N ALA A 228 2.86 -12.23 -2.67
CA ALA A 228 2.24 -12.15 -4.01
C ALA A 228 0.82 -11.58 -3.94
N GLY A 229 0.03 -11.94 -2.92
CA GLY A 229 -1.34 -11.42 -2.72
C GLY A 229 -1.42 -9.93 -2.41
N PHE A 230 -0.35 -9.32 -1.89
CA PHE A 230 -0.26 -7.89 -1.61
C PHE A 230 0.41 -7.09 -2.74
N ARG A 231 0.86 -7.74 -3.83
CA ARG A 231 1.36 -7.04 -5.02
C ARG A 231 0.19 -6.66 -5.93
N LEU A 232 -0.17 -5.38 -5.95
CA LEU A 232 -0.86 -4.75 -7.10
C LEU A 232 0.07 -4.61 -8.32
N GLN A 233 0.83 -5.66 -8.65
CA GLN A 233 1.71 -5.64 -9.83
C GLN A 233 1.17 -6.47 -10.99
N SER A 234 0.16 -7.30 -10.77
CA SER A 234 -0.69 -7.93 -11.78
C SER A 234 -2.04 -8.30 -11.16
N ALA A 235 -3.14 -8.19 -11.90
CA ALA A 235 -4.44 -8.72 -11.47
C ALA A 235 -4.44 -10.26 -11.38
N ASP A 236 -3.38 -10.89 -11.88
CA ASP A 236 -3.18 -12.34 -11.88
C ASP A 236 -1.83 -12.68 -11.22
N PRO A 237 -1.84 -13.26 -10.00
CA PRO A 237 -0.65 -13.81 -9.33
C PRO A 237 0.09 -14.87 -10.14
N ALA A 238 -0.56 -15.53 -11.11
CA ALA A 238 0.04 -16.54 -11.97
C ALA A 238 1.01 -15.95 -13.03
N LEU A 239 0.99 -14.63 -13.24
CA LEU A 239 1.93 -13.93 -14.13
C LEU A 239 3.26 -13.58 -13.45
N ALA A 240 3.41 -13.81 -12.14
CA ALA A 240 4.70 -13.69 -11.48
C ALA A 240 5.57 -14.90 -11.83
N HIS A 241 6.61 -14.70 -12.63
CA HIS A 241 7.54 -15.78 -12.95
C HIS A 241 8.31 -16.20 -11.68
N ARG A 242 8.43 -17.50 -11.42
CA ARG A 242 9.31 -18.03 -10.36
C ARG A 242 10.74 -17.52 -10.66
N GLY A 243 11.38 -16.84 -9.71
CA GLY A 243 12.67 -16.16 -9.92
C GLY A 243 12.59 -14.63 -9.82
N GLU A 244 11.57 -14.00 -10.45
CA GLU A 244 11.42 -12.53 -10.48
C GLU A 244 11.24 -11.90 -9.09
N LEU A 245 10.91 -12.70 -8.08
CA LEU A 245 10.60 -12.21 -6.73
C LEU A 245 11.70 -12.54 -5.72
N ASP A 246 12.71 -13.30 -6.11
CA ASP A 246 13.61 -13.98 -5.19
C ASP A 246 14.40 -12.98 -4.33
N LEU A 247 14.88 -11.89 -4.92
CA LEU A 247 15.57 -10.80 -4.21
C LEU A 247 14.66 -9.98 -3.27
N ILE A 248 13.34 -10.18 -3.31
CA ILE A 248 12.36 -9.52 -2.44
C ILE A 248 11.78 -10.47 -1.39
N THR A 249 11.59 -11.74 -1.75
CA THR A 249 10.80 -12.71 -0.97
C THR A 249 11.64 -13.77 -0.30
N ILE A 250 12.85 -14.03 -0.78
CA ILE A 250 13.79 -14.92 -0.10
C ILE A 250 14.42 -14.16 1.07
N GLU A 251 14.77 -14.89 2.12
CA GLU A 251 15.43 -14.37 3.31
C GLU A 251 16.70 -15.14 3.65
N GLY A 252 17.46 -14.61 4.62
CA GLY A 252 18.61 -15.32 5.20
C GLY A 252 19.75 -15.55 4.19
N ARG A 253 20.35 -16.75 4.26
CA ARG A 253 21.59 -17.06 3.53
C ARG A 253 21.43 -16.99 2.01
N GLU A 254 20.27 -17.41 1.52
CA GLU A 254 20.01 -17.50 0.08
C GLU A 254 19.79 -16.11 -0.53
N HIS A 255 19.00 -15.26 0.12
CA HIS A 255 18.90 -13.85 -0.25
C HIS A 255 20.27 -13.16 -0.21
N ALA A 256 21.05 -13.40 0.84
CA ALA A 256 22.38 -12.82 0.94
C ALA A 256 23.34 -13.34 -0.17
N ARG A 257 23.18 -14.58 -0.64
CA ARG A 257 23.94 -15.14 -1.77
C ARG A 257 23.60 -14.43 -3.07
N LEU A 258 22.33 -14.40 -3.45
CA LEU A 258 21.83 -13.75 -4.66
C LEU A 258 22.16 -12.25 -4.67
N ARG A 259 21.91 -11.55 -3.56
CA ARG A 259 22.20 -10.12 -3.43
C ARG A 259 23.68 -9.82 -3.66
N ARG A 260 24.58 -10.64 -3.11
CA ARG A 260 26.04 -10.43 -3.24
C ARG A 260 26.54 -10.54 -4.67
N LEU A 261 25.86 -11.31 -5.52
CA LEU A 261 26.19 -11.44 -6.95
C LEU A 261 26.11 -10.09 -7.67
N ILE A 262 25.22 -9.21 -7.22
CA ILE A 262 25.01 -7.89 -7.83
C ILE A 262 25.61 -6.75 -6.99
N GLU A 263 25.44 -6.79 -5.67
CA GLU A 263 25.80 -5.68 -4.76
C GLU A 263 27.28 -5.34 -4.81
N ARG A 264 28.14 -6.35 -4.92
CA ARG A 264 29.60 -6.15 -5.07
C ARG A 264 29.96 -5.45 -6.37
N HIS A 265 29.04 -5.41 -7.32
CA HIS A 265 29.24 -4.85 -8.65
C HIS A 265 28.54 -3.51 -8.87
N LEU A 266 27.58 -3.15 -8.04
CA LEU A 266 26.94 -1.82 -8.02
C LEU A 266 27.58 -0.89 -6.98
N THR A 267 28.91 -0.82 -6.97
CA THR A 267 29.64 0.04 -6.03
C THR A 267 29.48 1.53 -6.38
N PRO A 268 29.66 2.46 -5.42
CA PRO A 268 29.62 3.90 -5.70
C PRO A 268 30.58 4.34 -6.81
N GLU A 269 31.74 3.68 -6.93
CA GLU A 269 32.73 3.93 -7.98
C GLU A 269 32.21 3.52 -9.37
N ARG A 270 31.62 2.32 -9.49
CA ARG A 270 31.04 1.85 -10.75
C ARG A 270 29.82 2.66 -11.16
N VAL A 271 29.00 3.07 -10.21
CA VAL A 271 27.91 4.03 -10.47
C VAL A 271 28.45 5.39 -10.92
N ALA A 272 29.58 5.85 -10.36
CA ALA A 272 30.21 7.09 -10.81
C ALA A 272 30.68 7.00 -12.27
N ALA A 273 31.20 5.84 -12.70
CA ALA A 273 31.59 5.59 -14.08
C ALA A 273 30.41 5.61 -15.07
N LEU A 274 29.18 5.34 -14.61
CA LEU A 274 27.96 5.45 -15.44
C LEU A 274 27.48 6.89 -15.63
N ARG A 275 27.88 7.85 -14.77
CA ARG A 275 27.38 9.24 -14.81
C ARG A 275 27.51 9.92 -16.18
N PRO A 276 28.63 9.81 -16.92
CA PRO A 276 28.73 10.38 -18.25
C PRO A 276 27.70 9.78 -19.22
N ARG A 277 27.38 8.49 -19.10
CA ARG A 277 26.37 7.83 -19.93
C ARG A 277 24.97 8.32 -19.58
N ILE A 278 24.65 8.41 -18.29
CA ILE A 278 23.39 9.00 -17.79
C ILE A 278 23.22 10.45 -18.26
N GLN A 279 24.29 11.25 -18.25
CA GLN A 279 24.27 12.63 -18.73
C GLN A 279 23.96 12.69 -20.23
N ARG A 280 24.57 11.82 -21.06
CA ARG A 280 24.27 11.76 -22.50
C ARG A 280 22.81 11.43 -22.76
N GLU A 281 22.27 10.41 -22.09
CA GLU A 281 20.84 10.04 -22.23
C GLU A 281 19.92 11.17 -21.76
N THR A 282 20.29 11.85 -20.67
CA THR A 282 19.59 13.03 -20.17
C THR A 282 19.56 14.15 -21.20
N ASP A 283 20.71 14.50 -21.78
CA ASP A 283 20.81 15.57 -22.78
C ASP A 283 20.06 15.21 -24.06
N ALA A 284 20.22 13.99 -24.57
CA ALA A 284 19.55 13.51 -25.77
C ALA A 284 18.02 13.53 -25.64
N LEU A 285 17.49 13.09 -24.50
CA LEU A 285 16.05 13.12 -24.24
C LEU A 285 15.53 14.56 -24.14
N LEU A 286 16.26 15.47 -23.47
CA LEU A 286 15.86 16.87 -23.34
C LEU A 286 15.97 17.64 -24.67
N ASP A 287 16.95 17.34 -25.51
CA ASP A 287 17.13 17.95 -26.84
C ASP A 287 15.98 17.59 -27.80
N ALA A 288 15.31 16.45 -27.57
CA ALA A 288 14.15 16.02 -28.35
C ALA A 288 12.82 16.66 -27.91
N ILE A 289 12.79 17.43 -26.82
CA ILE A 289 11.57 18.08 -26.32
C ILE A 289 11.43 19.46 -26.95
N PRO A 290 10.30 19.76 -27.61
CA PRO A 290 10.07 21.10 -28.14
C PRO A 290 9.99 22.12 -26.99
N SER A 291 10.63 23.28 -27.20
CA SER A 291 10.56 24.39 -26.25
C SER A 291 9.40 25.33 -26.57
N GLY A 292 8.92 26.09 -25.58
CA GLY A 292 7.82 27.05 -25.71
C GLY A 292 6.41 26.44 -25.83
N GLU A 293 6.30 25.12 -25.91
CA GLU A 293 5.02 24.40 -26.02
C GLU A 293 4.68 23.63 -24.74
N VAL A 294 3.41 23.29 -24.58
CA VAL A 294 2.98 22.39 -23.50
C VAL A 294 3.38 20.96 -23.86
N VAL A 295 4.19 20.34 -23.00
CA VAL A 295 4.67 18.96 -23.16
C VAL A 295 4.43 18.16 -21.90
N ASP A 296 4.18 16.86 -22.04
CA ASP A 296 4.15 15.95 -20.90
C ASP A 296 5.57 15.47 -20.57
N LEU A 297 6.20 16.07 -19.54
CA LEU A 297 7.54 15.70 -19.10
C LEU A 297 7.62 14.26 -18.60
N LEU A 298 6.53 13.69 -18.08
CA LEU A 298 6.52 12.29 -17.65
C LEU A 298 6.79 11.39 -18.84
N GLN A 299 6.02 11.54 -19.91
CA GLN A 299 6.11 10.69 -21.10
C GLN A 299 7.36 10.97 -21.93
N ARG A 300 7.78 12.24 -22.01
CA ARG A 300 8.90 12.66 -22.86
C ARG A 300 10.27 12.51 -22.20
N PHE A 301 10.35 12.46 -20.86
CA PHE A 301 11.62 12.49 -20.15
C PHE A 301 11.67 11.58 -18.93
N ALA A 302 10.73 11.72 -17.98
CA ALA A 302 10.86 11.05 -16.69
C ALA A 302 10.63 9.53 -16.76
N TYR A 303 9.87 9.06 -17.76
CA TYR A 303 9.68 7.64 -18.03
C TYR A 303 10.82 7.04 -18.89
N PRO A 304 11.20 7.64 -20.05
CA PRO A 304 12.26 7.07 -20.88
C PRO A 304 13.65 7.04 -20.22
N LEU A 305 13.99 8.06 -19.42
CA LEU A 305 15.34 8.18 -18.85
C LEU A 305 15.74 6.99 -17.97
N PRO A 306 14.97 6.56 -16.95
CA PRO A 306 15.34 5.41 -16.13
C PRO A 306 15.49 4.11 -16.92
N VAL A 307 14.70 3.93 -17.99
CA VAL A 307 14.82 2.77 -18.88
C VAL A 307 16.13 2.81 -19.68
N ALA A 308 16.49 3.98 -20.22
CA ALA A 308 17.78 4.17 -20.89
C ALA A 308 18.97 3.95 -19.95
N VAL A 309 18.86 4.40 -18.68
CA VAL A 309 19.87 4.15 -17.66
C VAL A 309 20.02 2.65 -17.33
N LEU A 310 18.92 1.89 -17.30
CA LEU A 310 19.00 0.43 -17.15
C LEU A 310 19.67 -0.23 -18.37
N CYS A 311 19.34 0.22 -19.58
CA CYS A 311 20.01 -0.26 -20.80
C CYS A 311 21.53 -0.02 -20.74
N GLU A 312 21.96 1.16 -20.29
CA GLU A 312 23.37 1.48 -20.07
C GLU A 312 24.01 0.64 -18.96
N LEU A 313 23.27 0.34 -17.87
CA LEU A 313 23.74 -0.51 -16.78
C LEU A 313 23.99 -1.95 -17.23
N PHE A 314 23.10 -2.51 -18.06
CA PHE A 314 23.20 -3.88 -18.56
C PHE A 314 24.01 -4.00 -19.87
N GLY A 315 24.45 -2.87 -20.42
CA GLY A 315 25.13 -2.83 -21.73
C GLY A 315 24.24 -3.32 -22.88
N VAL A 316 22.93 -3.07 -22.80
CA VAL A 316 21.99 -3.38 -23.88
C VAL A 316 22.43 -2.62 -25.14
N PRO A 317 22.70 -3.34 -26.26
CA PRO A 317 23.07 -2.70 -27.52
C PRO A 317 21.98 -1.74 -28.02
N GLU A 318 22.39 -0.67 -28.70
CA GLU A 318 21.48 0.39 -29.17
C GLU A 318 20.29 -0.16 -29.97
N GLN A 319 20.53 -1.13 -30.86
CA GLN A 319 19.49 -1.73 -31.69
C GLN A 319 18.43 -2.51 -30.90
N ASP A 320 18.73 -2.91 -29.67
CA ASP A 320 17.86 -3.72 -28.82
C ASP A 320 17.13 -2.86 -27.76
N ARG A 321 17.51 -1.59 -27.59
CA ARG A 321 16.90 -0.68 -26.59
C ARG A 321 15.40 -0.46 -26.82
N GLY A 322 14.97 -0.39 -28.08
CA GLY A 322 13.54 -0.28 -28.41
C GLY A 322 12.73 -1.48 -27.92
N TYR A 323 13.27 -2.68 -28.08
CA TYR A 323 12.65 -3.92 -27.57
C TYR A 323 12.58 -3.94 -26.04
N ILE A 324 13.69 -3.61 -25.36
CA ILE A 324 13.70 -3.56 -23.89
C ILE A 324 12.70 -2.54 -23.36
N HIS A 325 12.57 -1.38 -24.03
CA HIS A 325 11.59 -0.37 -23.67
C HIS A 325 10.14 -0.87 -23.82
N GLU A 326 9.81 -1.52 -24.94
CA GLU A 326 8.48 -2.14 -25.15
C GLU A 326 8.20 -3.27 -24.15
N TRP A 327 9.18 -4.14 -23.90
CA TRP A 327 9.05 -5.23 -22.94
C TRP A 327 8.78 -4.74 -21.51
N ILE A 328 9.50 -3.70 -21.07
CA ILE A 328 9.28 -3.06 -19.76
C ILE A 328 7.88 -2.39 -19.70
N LEU A 329 7.45 -1.75 -20.78
CA LEU A 329 6.18 -1.02 -20.86
C LEU A 329 4.97 -1.95 -20.81
N GLU A 330 4.98 -2.97 -21.66
CA GLU A 330 3.78 -3.72 -21.97
C GLU A 330 3.65 -4.99 -21.11
N ARG A 331 4.70 -5.34 -20.33
CA ARG A 331 4.85 -6.66 -19.66
C ARG A 331 4.42 -7.79 -20.59
N LEU A 332 4.68 -7.63 -21.89
CA LEU A 332 3.95 -8.36 -22.91
C LEU A 332 4.58 -9.73 -23.12
N VAL A 333 3.67 -10.68 -23.30
CA VAL A 333 3.83 -12.06 -23.76
C VAL A 333 4.18 -12.09 -25.27
N SER A 334 4.90 -11.09 -25.79
CA SER A 334 5.25 -10.99 -27.21
C SER A 334 6.73 -11.34 -27.44
N PRO A 335 7.05 -12.09 -28.52
CA PRO A 335 8.34 -12.74 -28.67
C PRO A 335 9.50 -11.74 -28.88
N PRO A 336 10.71 -12.06 -28.41
CA PRO A 336 11.92 -11.25 -28.56
C PRO A 336 12.32 -10.92 -30.02
N PRO A 337 13.38 -10.10 -30.23
CA PRO A 337 14.02 -9.99 -31.53
C PRO A 337 14.33 -11.38 -32.08
N LYS A 338 14.22 -11.56 -33.40
CA LYS A 338 14.07 -12.81 -34.19
C LYS A 338 14.91 -14.06 -33.83
N ALA A 339 15.81 -14.01 -32.86
CA ALA A 339 16.66 -15.10 -32.37
C ALA A 339 16.33 -15.64 -30.95
N HIS A 340 15.49 -14.98 -30.14
CA HIS A 340 15.18 -15.42 -28.76
C HIS A 340 13.68 -15.70 -28.56
N SER A 341 13.33 -16.55 -27.59
CA SER A 341 11.92 -16.92 -27.30
C SER A 341 11.31 -16.20 -26.08
N ASP A 342 12.13 -15.74 -25.13
CA ASP A 342 11.78 -14.85 -23.99
C ASP A 342 13.00 -13.96 -23.59
N ILE A 343 12.79 -12.99 -22.70
CA ILE A 343 13.83 -12.09 -22.12
C ILE A 343 14.97 -12.85 -21.44
N ASP A 344 14.70 -14.02 -20.87
CA ASP A 344 15.74 -14.83 -20.22
C ASP A 344 16.76 -15.34 -21.22
N ASP A 345 16.31 -15.75 -22.41
CA ASP A 345 17.20 -16.18 -23.49
C ASP A 345 18.07 -15.02 -23.99
N TYR A 346 17.49 -13.82 -24.04
CA TYR A 346 18.22 -12.60 -24.41
C TYR A 346 19.28 -12.25 -23.35
N LEU A 347 18.93 -12.35 -22.06
CA LEU A 347 19.85 -12.15 -20.95
C LEU A 347 21.00 -13.17 -20.94
N ARG A 348 20.70 -14.46 -21.14
CA ARG A 348 21.72 -15.52 -21.31
C ARG A 348 22.65 -15.20 -22.47
N ALA A 349 22.10 -14.73 -23.60
CA ALA A 349 22.91 -14.37 -24.76
C ALA A 349 23.81 -13.15 -24.50
N LEU A 350 23.33 -12.14 -23.75
CA LEU A 350 24.17 -11.02 -23.31
C LEU A 350 25.29 -11.48 -22.38
N ILE A 351 24.99 -12.35 -21.41
CA ILE A 351 26.00 -12.91 -20.49
C ILE A 351 27.05 -13.71 -21.27
N ALA A 352 26.63 -14.56 -22.20
CA ALA A 352 27.53 -15.31 -23.09
C ALA A 352 28.41 -14.38 -23.94
N ASP A 353 27.82 -13.31 -24.51
CA ASP A 353 28.59 -12.30 -25.24
C ASP A 353 29.64 -11.63 -24.36
N ARG A 354 29.36 -11.39 -23.07
CA ARG A 354 30.33 -10.79 -22.14
C ARG A 354 31.48 -11.70 -21.75
N ARG A 355 31.29 -13.01 -21.83
CA ARG A 355 32.38 -13.99 -21.67
C ARG A 355 33.37 -13.90 -22.83
N ASP A 356 32.85 -13.75 -24.04
CA ASP A 356 33.68 -13.65 -25.25
C ASP A 356 34.26 -12.23 -25.45
N ARG A 357 33.52 -11.21 -25.02
CA ARG A 357 33.82 -9.79 -25.20
C ARG A 357 33.62 -9.02 -23.90
N PRO A 358 34.67 -8.88 -23.07
CA PRO A 358 34.60 -8.12 -21.83
C PRO A 358 34.07 -6.70 -22.05
N SER A 359 33.26 -6.24 -21.11
CA SER A 359 32.53 -4.98 -21.20
C SER A 359 32.49 -4.27 -19.85
N ASP A 360 32.35 -2.95 -19.90
CA ASP A 360 32.24 -2.09 -18.72
C ASP A 360 30.75 -1.82 -18.42
N ASP A 361 30.04 -2.90 -18.07
CA ASP A 361 28.63 -2.94 -17.67
C ASP A 361 28.41 -3.99 -16.57
N LEU A 362 27.24 -4.02 -15.95
CA LEU A 362 26.96 -4.90 -14.80
C LEU A 362 27.20 -6.38 -15.11
N LEU A 363 26.78 -6.85 -16.28
CA LEU A 363 26.94 -8.25 -16.67
C LEU A 363 28.42 -8.55 -16.93
N GLY A 364 29.12 -7.66 -17.62
CA GLY A 364 30.57 -7.74 -17.82
C GLY A 364 31.35 -7.79 -16.51
N TRP A 365 31.00 -6.93 -15.56
CA TRP A 365 31.64 -6.88 -14.25
C TRP A 365 31.45 -8.16 -13.43
N VAL A 366 30.29 -8.82 -13.53
CA VAL A 366 30.02 -10.08 -12.83
C VAL A 366 30.79 -11.22 -13.52
N VAL A 367 30.69 -11.31 -14.84
CA VAL A 367 31.41 -12.31 -15.64
C VAL A 367 32.91 -12.22 -15.44
N GLU A 368 33.48 -11.01 -15.40
CA GLU A 368 34.92 -10.80 -15.16
C GLU A 368 35.37 -11.31 -13.79
N ALA A 369 34.58 -11.07 -12.73
CA ALA A 369 34.95 -11.45 -11.38
C ALA A 369 34.83 -12.95 -11.12
N GLU A 370 33.84 -13.60 -11.73
CA GLU A 370 33.60 -15.04 -11.58
C GLU A 370 34.48 -15.87 -12.55
N GLY A 371 34.87 -15.30 -13.70
CA GLY A 371 35.71 -15.95 -14.72
C GLY A 371 35.10 -17.25 -15.25
N ASP A 372 35.94 -18.26 -15.52
CA ASP A 372 35.51 -19.62 -15.88
C ASP A 372 34.79 -20.35 -14.72
N GLY A 373 34.69 -19.73 -13.53
CA GLY A 373 34.10 -20.28 -12.32
C GLY A 373 32.61 -20.04 -12.14
N LEU A 374 31.96 -19.29 -13.05
CA LEU A 374 30.51 -19.07 -13.00
C LEU A 374 29.79 -20.39 -13.32
N SER A 375 29.24 -21.04 -12.30
CA SER A 375 28.45 -22.26 -12.47
C SER A 375 27.15 -21.99 -13.24
N GLU A 376 26.57 -23.02 -13.84
CA GLU A 376 25.24 -22.92 -14.49
C GLU A 376 24.18 -22.35 -13.54
N GLU A 377 24.23 -22.73 -12.26
CA GLU A 377 23.34 -22.21 -11.22
C GLU A 377 23.54 -20.70 -10.99
N ALA A 378 24.78 -20.24 -10.88
CA ALA A 378 25.08 -18.82 -10.68
C ALA A 378 24.75 -17.97 -11.92
N GLU A 379 24.81 -18.54 -13.12
CA GLU A 379 24.36 -17.89 -14.35
C GLU A 379 22.84 -17.70 -14.35
N GLU A 380 22.07 -18.73 -13.99
CA GLU A 380 20.60 -18.61 -13.86
C GLU A 380 20.21 -17.59 -12.76
N ASP A 381 20.95 -17.56 -11.66
CA ASP A 381 20.78 -16.53 -10.62
C ASP A 381 21.06 -15.12 -11.16
N LEU A 382 22.08 -14.96 -12.00
CA LEU A 382 22.41 -13.69 -12.64
C LEU A 382 21.31 -13.25 -13.61
N VAL A 383 20.77 -14.18 -14.41
CA VAL A 383 19.62 -13.92 -15.30
C VAL A 383 18.42 -13.45 -14.49
N SER A 384 18.08 -14.18 -13.42
CA SER A 384 16.98 -13.85 -12.52
C SER A 384 17.16 -12.47 -11.87
N ALA A 385 18.35 -12.17 -11.36
CA ALA A 385 18.67 -10.89 -10.76
C ALA A 385 18.66 -9.72 -11.77
N ALA A 386 19.14 -9.95 -12.99
CA ALA A 386 19.10 -8.95 -14.06
C ALA A 386 17.65 -8.66 -14.50
N ARG A 387 16.83 -9.69 -14.68
CA ARG A 387 15.39 -9.56 -14.96
C ARG A 387 14.69 -8.78 -13.84
N PHE A 388 14.96 -9.13 -12.58
CA PHE A 388 14.43 -8.42 -11.42
C PHE A 388 14.72 -6.92 -11.47
N LEU A 389 15.98 -6.57 -11.70
CA LEU A 389 16.43 -5.18 -11.76
C LEU A 389 15.85 -4.42 -12.96
N MET A 390 15.71 -5.04 -14.13
CA MET A 390 15.07 -4.41 -15.29
C MET A 390 13.61 -4.03 -15.01
N VAL A 391 12.85 -4.95 -14.40
CA VAL A 391 11.42 -4.74 -14.10
C VAL A 391 11.23 -3.73 -12.96
N ASN A 392 12.08 -3.75 -11.94
CA ASN A 392 11.86 -2.94 -10.73
C ASN A 392 12.66 -1.63 -10.72
N GLY A 393 13.70 -1.49 -11.55
CA GLY A 393 14.64 -0.37 -11.51
C GLY A 393 14.12 0.95 -12.08
N HIS A 394 13.08 0.94 -12.92
CA HIS A 394 12.65 2.15 -13.64
C HIS A 394 11.55 2.94 -12.93
N ARG A 395 10.59 2.25 -12.29
CA ARG A 395 9.35 2.88 -11.77
C ARG A 395 9.61 3.92 -10.69
N ALA A 396 10.47 3.61 -9.72
CA ALA A 396 10.75 4.51 -8.61
C ALA A 396 11.46 5.80 -9.06
N PRO A 397 12.56 5.74 -9.83
CA PRO A 397 13.16 6.95 -10.41
C PRO A 397 12.19 7.77 -11.26
N THR A 398 11.35 7.13 -12.09
CA THR A 398 10.30 7.84 -12.85
C THR A 398 9.35 8.59 -11.93
N THR A 399 8.84 7.93 -10.89
CA THR A 399 7.93 8.55 -9.92
C THR A 399 8.59 9.73 -9.21
N VAL A 400 9.83 9.58 -8.74
CA VAL A 400 10.55 10.64 -8.01
C VAL A 400 10.89 11.81 -8.93
N LEU A 401 11.32 11.54 -10.16
CA LEU A 401 11.63 12.57 -11.14
C LEU A 401 10.37 13.38 -11.49
N ALA A 402 9.29 12.72 -11.89
CA ALA A 402 8.06 13.41 -12.28
C ALA A 402 7.37 14.09 -11.08
N SER A 403 7.10 13.35 -10.00
CA SER A 403 6.40 13.92 -8.83
C SER A 403 7.27 14.92 -8.08
N GLY A 404 8.59 14.76 -8.11
CA GLY A 404 9.55 15.66 -7.48
C GLY A 404 9.65 16.99 -8.23
N VAL A 405 9.78 16.97 -9.56
CA VAL A 405 9.73 18.19 -10.39
C VAL A 405 8.39 18.91 -10.19
N ALA A 406 7.27 18.18 -10.22
CA ALA A 406 5.96 18.76 -9.92
C ALA A 406 5.89 19.41 -8.52
N ALA A 407 6.50 18.80 -7.51
CA ALA A 407 6.52 19.33 -6.15
C ALA A 407 7.40 20.60 -6.04
N LEU A 408 8.56 20.61 -6.69
CA LEU A 408 9.45 21.79 -6.74
C LEU A 408 8.76 22.98 -7.42
N LEU A 409 8.06 22.75 -8.53
CA LEU A 409 7.33 23.79 -9.26
C LEU A 409 6.14 24.34 -8.45
N ARG A 410 5.33 23.47 -7.82
CA ARG A 410 4.15 23.88 -7.04
C ARG A 410 4.47 24.63 -5.75
N ARG A 411 5.65 24.38 -5.18
CA ARG A 411 6.08 24.94 -3.89
C ARG A 411 7.20 25.96 -4.03
N GLU A 412 7.38 26.49 -5.23
CA GLU A 412 8.34 27.55 -5.57
C GLU A 412 9.80 27.24 -5.18
N GLN A 413 10.15 25.95 -5.00
CA GLN A 413 11.52 25.52 -4.73
C GLN A 413 12.36 25.37 -6.01
N TRP A 414 11.71 25.32 -7.19
CA TRP A 414 12.40 25.20 -8.49
C TRP A 414 13.39 26.33 -8.73
N LYS A 415 12.95 27.58 -8.54
CA LYS A 415 13.78 28.78 -8.75
C LYS A 415 14.98 28.78 -7.80
N ARG A 416 14.78 28.37 -6.54
CA ARG A 416 15.86 28.25 -5.55
C ARG A 416 16.93 27.23 -5.99
N LEU A 417 16.52 26.07 -6.51
CA LEU A 417 17.45 25.07 -7.03
C LEU A 417 18.17 25.54 -8.30
N ALA A 418 17.49 26.26 -9.18
CA ALA A 418 18.08 26.82 -10.39
C ALA A 418 19.12 27.92 -10.06
N ASP A 419 18.84 28.75 -9.06
CA ASP A 419 19.73 29.83 -8.61
C ASP A 419 20.93 29.31 -7.80
N ASP A 420 20.76 28.19 -7.07
CA ASP A 420 21.84 27.52 -6.34
C ASP A 420 21.90 26.02 -6.67
N PRO A 421 22.63 25.64 -7.74
CA PRO A 421 22.79 24.24 -8.14
C PRO A 421 23.50 23.36 -7.11
N THR A 422 24.16 23.95 -6.10
CA THR A 422 24.83 23.16 -5.04
C THR A 422 23.83 22.41 -4.16
N LEU A 423 22.57 22.85 -4.14
CA LEU A 423 21.46 22.21 -3.43
C LEU A 423 21.00 20.89 -4.04
N ILE A 424 21.48 20.49 -5.22
CA ILE A 424 20.99 19.28 -5.91
C ILE A 424 21.12 18.00 -5.07
N VAL A 425 22.16 17.91 -4.23
CA VAL A 425 22.38 16.73 -3.38
C VAL A 425 21.31 16.64 -2.31
N THR A 426 21.08 17.71 -1.54
CA THR A 426 20.06 17.76 -0.48
C THR A 426 18.65 17.76 -1.06
N ALA A 427 18.44 18.40 -2.22
CA ALA A 427 17.17 18.40 -2.92
C ALA A 427 16.73 16.98 -3.28
N VAL A 428 17.62 16.14 -3.81
CA VAL A 428 17.27 14.77 -4.19
C VAL A 428 16.91 13.91 -2.99
N GLU A 429 17.63 13.99 -1.87
CA GLU A 429 17.24 13.26 -0.65
C GLU A 429 15.90 13.77 -0.09
N GLU A 430 15.64 15.09 -0.12
CA GLU A 430 14.35 15.64 0.31
C GLU A 430 13.20 15.20 -0.61
N LEU A 431 13.43 15.14 -1.93
CA LEU A 431 12.44 14.63 -2.87
C LEU A 431 12.18 13.14 -2.66
N LEU A 432 13.20 12.34 -2.37
CA LEU A 432 13.03 10.93 -2.01
C LEU A 432 12.17 10.78 -0.75
N ARG A 433 12.43 11.58 0.30
CA ARG A 433 11.62 11.63 1.53
C ARG A 433 10.18 12.03 1.27
N ILE A 434 9.95 13.14 0.57
CA ILE A 434 8.59 13.68 0.36
C ILE A 434 7.80 12.85 -0.64
N VAL A 435 8.41 12.44 -1.76
CA VAL A 435 7.69 11.67 -2.79
C VAL A 435 7.45 10.25 -2.29
N THR A 436 8.47 9.60 -1.70
CA THR A 436 8.47 8.19 -1.27
C THR A 436 7.77 7.29 -2.29
N PRO A 437 8.46 6.88 -3.38
CA PRO A 437 7.82 6.27 -4.55
C PRO A 437 7.03 4.99 -4.22
N PHE A 438 7.45 4.27 -3.20
CA PHE A 438 6.72 3.15 -2.60
C PHE A 438 6.18 3.60 -1.24
N PRO A 439 4.91 4.07 -1.15
CA PRO A 439 4.36 4.59 0.10
C PRO A 439 4.26 3.53 1.20
N VAL A 440 4.22 2.26 0.82
CA VAL A 440 4.17 1.11 1.73
C VAL A 440 5.27 0.14 1.36
N GLY A 441 5.95 -0.37 2.39
CA GLY A 441 6.88 -1.49 2.27
C GLY A 441 6.16 -2.78 1.90
N ILE A 442 6.96 -3.77 1.55
CA ILE A 442 6.43 -5.09 1.20
C ILE A 442 6.07 -5.79 2.50
N PRO A 443 4.82 -6.28 2.67
CA PRO A 443 4.43 -6.97 3.89
C PRO A 443 5.35 -8.16 4.17
N ARG A 444 5.69 -8.34 5.44
CA ARG A 444 6.49 -9.44 5.96
C ARG A 444 5.65 -10.26 6.93
N HIS A 445 5.89 -11.57 6.94
CA HIS A 445 5.35 -12.47 7.93
C HIS A 445 6.23 -12.45 9.18
N VAL A 446 5.60 -12.44 10.35
CA VAL A 446 6.29 -12.52 11.64
C VAL A 446 6.58 -13.98 11.93
N ALA A 447 7.81 -14.42 11.63
CA ALA A 447 8.26 -15.81 11.75
C ALA A 447 8.67 -16.21 13.17
N ALA A 448 8.91 -15.23 14.04
CA ALA A 448 9.07 -15.40 15.48
C ALA A 448 8.50 -14.15 16.16
N PRO A 449 7.97 -14.24 17.39
CA PRO A 449 7.43 -13.08 18.08
C PRO A 449 8.47 -11.95 18.17
N ILE A 450 8.05 -10.72 17.84
CA ILE A 450 8.89 -9.53 17.92
C ILE A 450 8.23 -8.47 18.80
N GLU A 451 9.01 -7.48 19.23
CA GLU A 451 8.50 -6.31 19.93
C GLU A 451 8.95 -5.05 19.19
N VAL A 452 8.00 -4.17 18.87
CA VAL A 452 8.27 -2.90 18.18
C VAL A 452 7.74 -1.77 19.06
N GLU A 453 8.64 -0.92 19.55
CA GLU A 453 8.33 0.18 20.48
C GLU A 453 7.42 -0.24 21.65
N GLY A 454 7.74 -1.36 22.29
CA GLY A 454 6.96 -1.89 23.43
C GLY A 454 5.66 -2.60 23.03
N THR A 455 5.35 -2.70 21.74
CA THR A 455 4.17 -3.42 21.24
C THR A 455 4.55 -4.85 20.83
N PRO A 456 4.05 -5.89 21.52
CA PRO A 456 4.31 -7.28 21.14
C PRO A 456 3.51 -7.66 19.91
N ILE A 457 4.20 -8.23 18.92
CA ILE A 457 3.61 -8.70 17.67
C ILE A 457 3.83 -10.22 17.60
N PRO A 458 2.75 -11.03 17.58
CA PRO A 458 2.86 -12.47 17.66
C PRO A 458 3.33 -13.09 16.34
N GLU A 459 3.91 -14.28 16.45
CA GLU A 459 4.19 -15.14 15.29
C GLU A 459 2.91 -15.45 14.51
N GLY A 460 3.02 -15.49 13.18
CA GLY A 460 1.89 -15.75 12.28
C GLY A 460 1.23 -14.48 11.71
N ASP A 461 1.45 -13.33 12.35
CA ASP A 461 0.88 -12.06 11.90
C ASP A 461 1.66 -11.46 10.72
N LEU A 462 1.01 -10.55 9.99
CA LEU A 462 1.65 -9.77 8.94
C LEU A 462 2.05 -8.40 9.46
N LEU A 463 3.21 -7.92 9.05
CA LEU A 463 3.67 -6.57 9.35
C LEU A 463 4.05 -5.85 8.07
N THR A 464 3.57 -4.62 7.92
CA THR A 464 3.98 -3.72 6.85
C THR A 464 4.32 -2.35 7.42
N ALA A 465 5.08 -1.56 6.66
CA ALA A 465 5.47 -0.21 7.05
C ALA A 465 4.96 0.80 6.03
N SER A 466 4.28 1.83 6.50
CA SER A 466 4.02 3.02 5.70
C SER A 466 5.28 3.88 5.66
N LEU A 467 6.13 3.65 4.66
CA LEU A 467 7.37 4.41 4.46
C LEU A 467 7.08 5.91 4.29
N VAL A 468 5.95 6.25 3.66
CA VAL A 468 5.53 7.65 3.47
C VAL A 468 5.12 8.33 4.78
N ALA A 469 4.56 7.58 5.73
CA ALA A 469 4.26 8.07 7.07
C ALA A 469 5.54 8.22 7.90
N ALA A 470 6.39 7.20 7.89
CA ALA A 470 7.68 7.22 8.59
C ALA A 470 8.58 8.37 8.12
N ASN A 471 8.59 8.64 6.80
CA ASN A 471 9.29 9.79 6.22
C ASN A 471 8.67 11.15 6.56
N ARG A 472 7.53 11.17 7.24
CA ARG A 472 6.81 12.36 7.72
C ARG A 472 6.51 12.31 9.22
N ASP A 473 7.24 11.47 9.95
CA ASP A 473 7.08 11.35 11.39
C ASP A 473 7.56 12.63 12.09
N PRO A 474 6.67 13.38 12.78
CA PRO A 474 7.04 14.61 13.48
C PRO A 474 7.90 14.35 14.73
N SER A 475 7.97 13.12 15.25
CA SER A 475 8.88 12.78 16.34
C SER A 475 10.34 12.71 15.88
N PHE A 476 10.55 12.49 14.57
CA PHE A 476 11.87 12.31 13.97
C PHE A 476 12.30 13.50 13.09
N PHE A 477 11.40 14.02 12.25
CA PHE A 477 11.70 15.14 11.34
C PHE A 477 11.04 16.44 11.81
N THR A 478 11.82 17.53 11.88
CA THR A 478 11.27 18.88 12.03
C THR A 478 10.50 19.30 10.78
N ASP A 479 9.30 19.86 10.95
CA ASP A 479 8.38 20.30 9.90
C ASP A 479 8.22 19.27 8.76
N PRO A 480 7.75 18.05 9.07
CA PRO A 480 7.83 16.90 8.17
C PRO A 480 7.06 17.06 6.86
N ASP A 481 6.02 17.91 6.83
CA ASP A 481 5.17 18.13 5.65
C ASP A 481 5.72 19.22 4.70
N LEU A 482 6.68 20.03 5.16
CA LEU A 482 7.36 21.03 4.33
C LEU A 482 8.34 20.36 3.38
N LEU A 483 8.47 20.94 2.18
CA LEU A 483 9.50 20.57 1.21
C LEU A 483 10.65 21.57 1.38
N ASP A 484 11.72 21.16 2.05
CA ASP A 484 12.94 21.98 2.17
C ASP A 484 14.12 21.30 1.47
N ILE A 485 14.46 21.80 0.28
CA ILE A 485 15.57 21.27 -0.51
C ILE A 485 16.95 21.49 0.12
N GLY A 486 17.04 22.28 1.21
CA GLY A 486 18.26 22.49 1.98
C GLY A 486 18.43 21.55 3.19
N ARG A 487 17.48 20.62 3.44
CA ARG A 487 17.54 19.72 4.59
C ARG A 487 18.78 18.82 4.52
N THR A 488 19.65 18.90 5.54
CA THR A 488 20.91 18.13 5.61
C THR A 488 20.81 16.89 6.51
N ASP A 489 19.97 16.92 7.54
CA ASP A 489 19.66 15.75 8.37
C ASP A 489 18.40 15.06 7.82
N ASN A 490 18.62 14.04 6.98
CA ASN A 490 17.56 13.43 6.19
C ASN A 490 17.70 11.90 6.04
N PRO A 491 17.71 11.13 7.14
CA PRO A 491 17.80 9.66 7.09
C PRO A 491 16.44 9.05 6.74
N HIS A 492 15.93 9.38 5.55
CA HIS A 492 14.66 8.88 5.05
C HIS A 492 14.71 7.37 4.74
N LEU A 493 13.55 6.73 4.76
CA LEU A 493 13.34 5.31 4.49
C LEU A 493 12.81 5.04 3.08
N ALA A 494 12.96 5.98 2.14
CA ALA A 494 12.51 5.81 0.74
C ALA A 494 13.16 4.62 0.01
N PHE A 495 14.32 4.16 0.49
CA PHE A 495 15.03 2.98 0.00
C PHE A 495 14.83 1.74 0.89
N GLY A 496 13.90 1.79 1.85
CA GLY A 496 13.80 0.80 2.91
C GLY A 496 14.97 0.85 3.89
N HIS A 497 15.13 -0.20 4.69
CA HIS A 497 16.20 -0.35 5.67
C HIS A 497 16.54 -1.84 5.86
N GLY A 498 17.67 -2.14 6.51
CA GLY A 498 18.07 -3.50 6.84
C GLY A 498 18.53 -4.32 5.63
N HIS A 499 18.33 -5.64 5.71
CA HIS A 499 18.81 -6.62 4.73
C HIS A 499 18.30 -6.34 3.30
N HIS A 500 17.10 -5.77 3.19
CA HIS A 500 16.44 -5.44 1.91
C HIS A 500 16.63 -3.98 1.48
N HIS A 501 17.57 -3.24 2.07
CA HIS A 501 17.89 -1.88 1.62
C HIS A 501 18.15 -1.85 0.11
N CYS A 502 17.56 -0.88 -0.58
CA CYS A 502 17.53 -0.81 -2.04
C CYS A 502 18.93 -0.97 -2.65
N LEU A 503 19.07 -1.99 -3.49
CA LEU A 503 20.30 -2.31 -4.20
C LEU A 503 20.70 -1.22 -5.21
N GLY A 504 19.71 -0.52 -5.77
CA GLY A 504 19.91 0.54 -6.76
C GLY A 504 20.00 1.96 -6.19
N ALA A 505 20.13 2.13 -4.87
CA ALA A 505 20.02 3.44 -4.21
C ALA A 505 21.00 4.48 -4.78
N GLU A 506 22.26 4.12 -4.98
CA GLU A 506 23.28 5.03 -5.52
C GLU A 506 23.03 5.37 -6.99
N LEU A 507 22.58 4.41 -7.79
CA LEU A 507 22.22 4.64 -9.19
C LEU A 507 20.99 5.55 -9.31
N ALA A 508 19.97 5.35 -8.46
CA ALA A 508 18.80 6.21 -8.37
C ALA A 508 19.19 7.64 -7.99
N ARG A 509 20.05 7.82 -6.98
CA ARG A 509 20.58 9.14 -6.61
C ARG A 509 21.34 9.80 -7.75
N ALA A 510 22.24 9.07 -8.41
CA ALA A 510 23.04 9.59 -9.51
C ALA A 510 22.16 10.10 -10.66
N GLN A 511 21.20 9.28 -11.12
CA GLN A 511 20.33 9.68 -12.22
C GLN A 511 19.39 10.83 -11.85
N LEU A 512 18.82 10.85 -10.63
CA LEU A 512 17.95 11.94 -10.18
C LEU A 512 18.72 13.27 -10.09
N ARG A 513 19.95 13.25 -9.56
CA ARG A 513 20.80 14.44 -9.47
C ARG A 513 21.15 14.99 -10.85
N ILE A 514 21.50 14.11 -11.79
CA ILE A 514 21.82 14.49 -13.18
C ILE A 514 20.59 15.04 -13.89
N ALA A 515 19.46 14.34 -13.82
CA ALA A 515 18.23 14.69 -14.50
C ALA A 515 17.65 16.03 -14.01
N ILE A 516 17.45 16.15 -12.69
CA ILE A 516 16.85 17.33 -12.07
C ILE A 516 17.82 18.52 -12.16
N GLY A 517 19.12 18.29 -11.91
CA GLY A 517 20.14 19.33 -12.03
C GLY A 517 20.30 19.84 -13.46
N THR A 518 20.17 18.98 -14.47
CA THR A 518 20.19 19.38 -15.88
C THR A 518 18.95 20.15 -16.28
N LEU A 519 17.76 19.70 -15.87
CA LEU A 519 16.52 20.46 -16.05
C LEU A 519 16.61 21.86 -15.42
N ALA A 520 17.02 21.96 -14.16
CA ALA A 520 17.12 23.24 -13.45
C ALA A 520 18.14 24.19 -14.09
N ARG A 521 19.27 23.67 -14.59
CA ARG A 521 20.29 24.44 -15.29
C ARG A 521 19.85 24.93 -16.67
N ARG A 522 19.17 24.08 -17.45
CA ARG A 522 18.76 24.39 -18.83
C ARG A 522 17.46 25.20 -18.88
N PHE A 523 16.55 24.96 -17.95
CA PHE A 523 15.19 25.50 -17.96
C PHE A 523 14.85 26.12 -16.58
N PRO A 524 15.55 27.19 -16.18
CA PRO A 524 15.38 27.83 -14.88
C PRO A 524 13.98 28.44 -14.68
N ASP A 525 13.31 28.81 -15.79
CA ASP A 525 11.98 29.42 -15.81
C ASP A 525 10.85 28.42 -16.14
N MET A 526 11.13 27.10 -16.13
CA MET A 526 10.13 26.06 -16.39
C MET A 526 8.91 26.20 -15.46
N GLU A 527 7.71 26.01 -16.02
CA GLU A 527 6.45 26.10 -15.26
C GLU A 527 5.49 24.93 -15.55
N LEU A 528 4.57 24.67 -14.62
CA LEU A 528 3.42 23.81 -14.90
C LEU A 528 2.52 24.49 -15.93
N ALA A 529 1.98 23.72 -16.88
CA ALA A 529 1.01 24.23 -17.83
C ALA A 529 -0.21 24.85 -17.10
N ARG A 530 -0.73 25.96 -17.60
CA ARG A 530 -1.70 26.79 -16.85
C ARG A 530 -3.02 26.08 -16.49
N ASP A 531 -3.44 25.10 -17.29
CA ASP A 531 -4.65 24.28 -17.08
C ASP A 531 -4.41 23.04 -16.20
N SER A 532 -3.18 22.77 -15.77
CA SER A 532 -2.79 21.52 -15.09
C SER A 532 -2.73 21.60 -13.56
N ARG A 533 -3.42 22.58 -12.95
CA ARG A 533 -3.44 22.75 -11.49
C ARG A 533 -3.89 21.49 -10.75
N SER A 534 -4.71 20.63 -11.37
CA SER A 534 -5.02 19.28 -10.90
C SER A 534 -4.15 18.22 -11.62
N LEU A 535 -2.98 17.91 -11.06
CA LEU A 535 -2.24 16.71 -11.42
C LEU A 535 -3.00 15.46 -10.96
N HIS A 536 -3.20 14.51 -11.87
CA HIS A 536 -3.90 13.26 -11.60
C HIS A 536 -2.92 12.17 -11.20
N TYR A 537 -3.18 11.52 -10.07
CA TYR A 537 -2.41 10.37 -9.61
C TYR A 537 -3.23 9.10 -9.74
N ARG A 538 -2.58 8.00 -10.11
CA ARG A 538 -3.19 6.67 -10.09
C ARG A 538 -3.52 6.30 -8.64
N GLN A 539 -4.74 5.83 -8.40
CA GLN A 539 -5.16 5.26 -7.12
C GLN A 539 -4.65 3.80 -7.04
N SER A 540 -3.42 3.58 -6.56
CA SER A 540 -2.83 2.24 -6.36
C SER A 540 -1.78 2.26 -5.25
N SER A 541 -1.12 1.13 -4.95
CA SER A 541 -0.10 1.03 -3.87
C SER A 541 1.20 1.76 -4.20
N VAL A 542 1.32 2.28 -5.41
CA VAL A 542 2.46 3.07 -5.86
C VAL A 542 1.93 4.43 -6.25
N ARG A 543 2.50 5.49 -5.67
CA ARG A 543 2.15 6.85 -6.07
C ARG A 543 2.68 7.10 -7.47
N TYR A 544 1.78 7.19 -8.45
CA TYR A 544 2.18 7.38 -9.85
C TYR A 544 1.42 8.54 -10.46
N LEU A 545 2.16 9.52 -10.94
CA LEU A 545 1.60 10.66 -11.67
C LEU A 545 1.17 10.19 -13.06
N LEU A 546 -0.03 10.54 -13.53
CA LEU A 546 -0.54 10.10 -14.84
C LEU A 546 -0.03 10.97 -16.00
N GLY A 547 0.39 12.20 -15.71
CA GLY A 547 1.00 13.12 -16.67
C GLY A 547 1.54 14.36 -15.96
N LEU A 548 2.60 14.95 -16.53
CA LEU A 548 3.24 16.17 -16.04
C LEU A 548 3.31 17.22 -17.17
N PRO A 549 2.17 17.86 -17.50
CA PRO A 549 2.14 18.93 -18.50
C PRO A 549 2.87 20.18 -17.98
N ILE A 550 3.93 20.56 -18.68
CA ILE A 550 4.81 21.70 -18.38
C ILE A 550 5.07 22.53 -19.63
N VAL A 551 5.64 23.72 -19.45
CA VAL A 551 6.30 24.50 -20.50
C VAL A 551 7.75 24.73 -20.07
N LEU A 552 8.72 24.30 -20.88
CA LEU A 552 10.15 24.40 -20.56
C LEU A 552 10.65 25.84 -20.55
N GLU A 553 10.25 26.64 -21.54
CA GLU A 553 10.58 28.06 -21.66
C GLU A 553 9.30 28.85 -21.94
N PRO A 554 8.57 29.31 -20.91
CA PRO A 554 7.29 30.00 -21.11
C PRO A 554 7.48 31.38 -21.76
N ASP A 555 6.70 31.66 -22.81
CA ASP A 555 6.68 32.97 -23.45
C ASP A 555 5.97 34.00 -22.56
N ARG A 556 6.76 34.92 -21.97
CA ARG A 556 6.25 36.00 -21.10
C ARG A 556 5.67 37.18 -21.88
N SER A 557 5.74 37.19 -23.21
CA SER A 557 5.19 38.25 -24.06
C SER A 557 3.68 38.11 -24.31
N VAL A 558 3.11 36.93 -24.04
CA VAL A 558 1.67 36.68 -24.13
C VAL A 558 0.99 37.10 -22.82
N PRO A 559 0.16 38.17 -22.80
CA PRO A 559 -0.50 38.63 -21.59
C PRO A 559 -1.54 37.63 -21.10
N ASP A 560 -1.67 37.53 -19.77
CA ASP A 560 -2.61 36.63 -19.12
C ASP A 560 -4.06 37.10 -19.30
N ALA A 561 -4.82 36.43 -20.17
CA ALA A 561 -6.22 36.77 -20.41
C ALA A 561 -7.16 36.51 -19.21
N ARG A 562 -6.67 35.90 -18.12
CA ARG A 562 -7.48 35.58 -16.91
C ARG A 562 -6.86 36.01 -15.58
N ARG A 563 -5.74 36.74 -15.57
CA ARG A 563 -5.25 37.37 -14.34
C ARG A 563 -6.19 38.53 -14.01
N PRO A 564 -6.86 38.55 -12.83
CA PRO A 564 -7.49 39.78 -12.38
C PRO A 564 -6.38 40.84 -12.31
N PRO A 565 -6.61 42.07 -12.79
CA PRO A 565 -5.59 43.11 -12.68
C PRO A 565 -5.21 43.25 -11.19
N ASP A 566 -3.90 43.30 -10.92
CA ASP A 566 -3.39 43.49 -9.56
C ASP A 566 -3.99 44.81 -9.00
N GLY A 567 -4.92 44.70 -8.04
CA GLY A 567 -5.55 45.84 -7.36
C GLY A 567 -7.08 45.87 -7.30
N ALA A 568 -7.75 44.75 -6.96
CA ALA A 568 -9.16 44.74 -6.58
C ALA A 568 -9.40 43.91 -5.31
#